data_AF-A0AAN7N944-F1
#
_entry.id   AF-A0AAN7N944-F1
#
_cell.length_a   1.000
_cell.length_b   1.000
_cell.length_c   1.000
_cell.angle_alpha   90.00
_cell.angle_beta   90.00
_cell.angle_gamma   90.00
#
_symmetry.space_group_name_H-M   'P 1'
#
loop_
_entity.id
_entity.type
_entity.pdbx_description
1 polymer ?
#
loop_
_entity_poly.entity_id
_entity_poly.type
_entity_poly.pdbx_seq_one_letter_code
_entity_poly.pdbx_strand_id
1 'polypeptide(L)'
;MAKHTVSSARFRRVDVDEYDENKFVDEEEGGDGQAGPDEGEVDSCLRQYPSAAGREKVPSGAAAAGGNMMAALQAALKNPPINTKNQAVKDRAESIVLKVLISFKANDIEKAVQSLDKNGVDLLMKYIYKGFESPSDNSSAVLLQWHEKVRL
;
A
#
# COMPACT_ATOMS: atom_id res chain seq x y z
N MET A 1 17.53 51.30 34.77
CA MET A 1 16.77 50.35 33.93
C MET A 1 17.75 49.37 33.32
N ALA A 2 17.76 48.13 33.81
CA ALA A 2 18.60 47.09 33.24
C ALA A 2 18.08 46.77 31.83
N LYS A 3 18.91 47.02 30.82
CA LYS A 3 18.66 46.58 29.43
C LYS A 3 18.69 45.06 29.45
N HIS A 4 17.54 44.43 29.70
CA HIS A 4 17.34 42.99 29.64
C HIS A 4 17.66 42.51 28.23
N THR A 5 18.89 42.05 28.05
CA THR A 5 19.35 40.90 27.26
C THR A 5 18.32 40.21 26.32
N VAL A 6 17.76 40.93 25.35
CA VAL A 6 17.03 40.32 24.20
C VAL A 6 17.94 39.43 23.32
N SER A 7 19.26 39.45 23.57
CA SER A 7 20.26 38.56 22.97
C SER A 7 20.43 37.23 23.74
N SER A 8 19.98 37.14 25.00
CA SER A 8 20.28 36.01 25.89
C SER A 8 19.41 34.78 25.64
N ALA A 9 18.24 34.86 24.99
CA ALA A 9 17.41 33.68 24.74
C ALA A 9 17.92 32.77 23.59
N ARG A 10 19.03 33.12 22.91
CA ARG A 10 19.56 32.34 21.77
C ARG A 10 19.96 30.90 22.16
N PHE A 11 20.44 30.70 23.39
CA PHE A 11 20.77 29.36 23.89
C PHE A 11 19.53 28.49 24.17
N ARG A 12 18.34 29.09 24.32
CA ARG A 12 17.07 28.38 24.54
C ARG A 12 16.39 27.93 23.24
N ARG A 13 16.96 28.29 22.09
CA ARG A 13 16.48 27.87 20.77
C ARG A 13 17.08 26.55 20.31
N VAL A 14 18.10 26.06 21.04
CA VAL A 14 18.73 24.78 20.75
C VAL A 14 17.86 23.71 21.40
N ASP A 15 17.37 22.78 20.60
CA ASP A 15 16.71 21.57 21.07
C ASP A 15 17.78 20.61 21.60
N VAL A 16 18.01 20.63 22.92
CA VAL A 16 19.04 19.81 23.57
C VAL A 16 18.63 18.33 23.53
N ASP A 17 17.33 18.03 23.49
CA ASP A 17 16.80 16.67 23.45
C ASP A 17 17.09 15.99 22.10
N GLU A 18 17.32 16.76 21.03
CA GLU A 18 17.74 16.22 19.74
C GLU A 18 19.09 15.49 19.79
N TYR A 19 19.95 15.87 20.74
CA TYR A 19 21.28 15.30 20.95
C TYR A 19 21.37 14.35 22.15
N ASP A 20 20.25 14.00 22.79
CA ASP A 20 20.23 13.03 23.88
C ASP A 20 20.61 11.63 23.34
N GLU A 21 21.64 11.02 23.93
CA GLU A 21 22.10 9.67 23.59
C GLU A 21 21.05 8.58 23.89
N ASN A 22 20.07 8.87 24.75
CA ASN A 22 18.95 8.00 25.06
C ASN A 22 17.72 8.25 24.16
N LYS A 23 17.81 9.19 23.22
CA LYS A 23 16.74 9.45 22.24
C LYS A 23 16.51 8.18 21.43
N PHE A 24 15.24 7.75 21.35
CA PHE A 24 14.86 6.60 20.54
C PHE A 24 15.15 6.89 19.06
N VAL A 25 15.94 6.02 18.43
CA VAL A 25 16.21 6.03 16.99
C VAL A 25 15.67 4.73 16.43
N ASP A 26 14.80 4.81 15.44
CA ASP A 26 14.30 3.63 14.73
C ASP A 26 15.48 2.87 14.11
N GLU A 27 15.49 1.54 14.24
CA GLU A 27 16.47 0.71 13.55
C GLU A 27 16.24 0.84 12.04
N GLU A 28 17.18 1.48 11.35
CA GLU A 28 17.15 1.55 9.89
C GLU A 28 17.59 0.22 9.29
N GLU A 29 16.66 -0.69 9.05
CA GLU A 29 16.92 -1.86 8.21
C GLU A 29 17.13 -1.36 6.77
N GLY A 30 18.34 -1.50 6.23
CA GLY A 30 18.70 -0.96 4.92
C GLY A 30 17.90 -1.59 3.76
N GLY A 31 16.81 -0.95 3.35
CA GLY A 31 15.92 -1.39 2.27
C GLY A 31 16.08 -0.65 0.94
N ASP A 32 17.25 -0.07 0.67
CA ASP A 32 17.49 0.80 -0.50
C ASP A 32 17.30 0.07 -1.85
N GLY A 33 17.29 -1.27 -1.86
CA GLY A 33 17.03 -2.11 -3.04
C GLY A 33 15.59 -2.59 -3.23
N GLN A 34 14.63 -2.24 -2.37
CA GLN A 34 13.24 -2.67 -2.53
C GLN A 34 12.55 -1.81 -3.60
N ALA A 35 12.32 -2.38 -4.78
CA ALA A 35 11.65 -1.71 -5.91
C ALA A 35 10.11 -1.73 -5.82
N GLY A 36 9.53 -2.49 -4.88
CA GLY A 36 8.10 -2.73 -4.78
C GLY A 36 7.61 -3.86 -5.70
N PRO A 37 6.28 -4.04 -5.80
CA PRO A 37 5.65 -5.02 -6.68
C PRO A 37 5.84 -4.68 -8.17
N ASP A 38 5.89 -5.70 -9.03
CA ASP A 38 6.05 -5.54 -10.47
C ASP A 38 4.75 -5.05 -11.12
N GLU A 39 4.74 -3.80 -11.57
CA GLU A 39 3.56 -3.18 -12.19
C GLU A 39 3.16 -3.87 -13.51
N GLY A 40 4.13 -4.37 -14.27
CA GLY A 40 3.88 -5.00 -15.57
C GLY A 40 3.16 -6.35 -15.42
N GLU A 41 3.56 -7.14 -14.43
CA GLU A 41 2.91 -8.39 -14.04
C GLU A 41 1.47 -8.13 -13.59
N VAL A 42 1.28 -7.16 -12.69
CA VAL A 42 -0.04 -6.80 -12.15
C VAL A 42 -0.97 -6.26 -13.26
N ASP A 43 -0.49 -5.35 -14.11
CA ASP A 43 -1.30 -4.80 -15.20
C ASP A 43 -1.66 -5.87 -16.24
N SER A 44 -0.74 -6.80 -16.52
CA SER A 44 -1.01 -7.94 -17.40
C SER A 44 -2.12 -8.83 -16.85
N CYS A 45 -2.11 -9.12 -15.55
CA CYS A 45 -3.17 -9.89 -14.90
C CYS A 45 -4.51 -9.14 -14.89
N LEU A 46 -4.51 -7.83 -14.65
CA LEU A 46 -5.71 -7.00 -14.67
C LEU A 46 -6.30 -6.85 -16.09
N ARG A 47 -5.47 -6.75 -17.13
CA ARG A 47 -5.93 -6.64 -18.54
C ARG A 47 -6.62 -7.91 -19.04
N GLN A 48 -6.18 -9.07 -18.55
CA GLN A 48 -6.83 -10.34 -18.87
C GLN A 48 -8.12 -10.57 -18.08
N TYR A 49 -8.41 -9.71 -17.10
CA TYR A 49 -9.68 -9.71 -16.39
C TYR A 49 -10.73 -8.94 -17.20
N PRO A 50 -11.84 -9.57 -17.62
CA PRO A 50 -12.90 -8.85 -18.30
C PRO A 50 -13.63 -7.96 -17.28
N SER A 51 -13.23 -6.69 -17.22
CA SER A 51 -14.00 -5.64 -16.54
C SER A 51 -15.34 -5.48 -17.25
N ALA A 52 -16.43 -5.48 -16.50
CA ALA A 52 -17.81 -5.46 -17.01
C ALA A 52 -18.20 -4.13 -17.71
N ALA A 53 -17.28 -3.16 -17.82
CA ALA A 53 -17.51 -1.87 -18.46
C ALA A 53 -16.78 -1.80 -19.82
N GLY A 54 -17.44 -2.35 -20.84
CA GLY A 54 -17.27 -1.99 -22.26
C GLY A 54 -15.85 -1.86 -22.81
N ARG A 55 -15.31 -2.93 -23.40
CA ARG A 55 -14.45 -2.82 -24.58
C ARG A 55 -14.45 -4.12 -25.40
N GLU A 56 -14.33 -3.90 -26.70
CA GLU A 56 -14.41 -4.84 -27.82
C GLU A 56 -13.82 -6.23 -27.54
N LYS A 57 -14.58 -7.27 -27.92
CA LYS A 57 -14.17 -8.67 -27.85
C LYS A 57 -12.92 -8.90 -28.69
N VAL A 58 -11.77 -9.07 -28.05
CA VAL A 58 -10.61 -9.73 -28.67
C VAL A 58 -10.67 -11.21 -28.27
N PRO A 59 -10.77 -12.15 -29.22
CA PRO A 59 -10.83 -13.57 -28.90
C PRO A 59 -9.41 -14.09 -28.65
N SER A 60 -9.09 -14.41 -27.40
CA SER A 60 -8.03 -15.39 -27.14
C SER A 60 -8.29 -16.13 -25.83
N GLY A 61 -8.45 -17.45 -25.94
CA GLY A 61 -8.21 -18.41 -24.86
C GLY A 61 -9.19 -18.38 -23.69
N ALA A 62 -10.28 -19.12 -23.84
CA ALA A 62 -11.14 -19.52 -22.72
C ALA A 62 -10.34 -20.36 -21.69
N ALA A 63 -10.33 -19.94 -20.42
CA ALA A 63 -10.35 -20.79 -19.19
C ALA A 63 -9.92 -20.10 -17.86
N ALA A 64 -9.39 -18.87 -17.84
CA ALA A 64 -8.70 -18.34 -16.64
C ALA A 64 -9.25 -17.02 -16.03
N ALA A 65 -10.48 -16.60 -16.37
CA ALA A 65 -11.00 -15.29 -15.95
C ALA A 65 -11.10 -15.09 -14.42
N GLY A 66 -11.15 -16.15 -13.61
CA GLY A 66 -11.09 -16.07 -12.13
C GLY A 66 -9.68 -16.27 -11.55
N GLY A 67 -8.81 -17.03 -12.22
CA GLY A 67 -7.45 -17.31 -11.75
C GLY A 67 -6.52 -16.12 -11.84
N ASN A 68 -6.74 -15.24 -12.82
CA ASN A 68 -5.86 -14.10 -13.08
C ASN A 68 -6.01 -12.96 -12.07
N MET A 69 -7.19 -12.79 -11.46
CA MET A 69 -7.40 -11.73 -10.46
C MET A 69 -6.69 -12.04 -9.14
N MET A 70 -6.72 -13.31 -8.74
CA MET A 70 -5.99 -13.82 -7.59
C MET A 70 -4.49 -13.68 -7.79
N ALA A 71 -3.99 -13.97 -9.00
CA ALA A 71 -2.60 -13.74 -9.37
C ALA A 71 -2.21 -12.25 -9.30
N ALA A 72 -3.09 -11.35 -9.75
CA ALA A 72 -2.85 -9.90 -9.64
C ALA A 72 -2.70 -9.44 -8.18
N LEU A 73 -3.54 -9.94 -7.27
CA LEU A 73 -3.43 -9.63 -5.84
C LEU A 73 -2.13 -10.16 -5.24
N GLN A 74 -1.79 -11.41 -5.53
CA GLN A 74 -0.55 -12.04 -5.05
C GLN A 74 0.69 -11.29 -5.57
N ALA A 75 0.70 -10.89 -6.84
CA ALA A 75 1.77 -10.08 -7.43
C ALA A 75 1.86 -8.68 -6.80
N ALA A 76 0.73 -8.03 -6.53
CA ALA A 76 0.69 -6.71 -5.91
C ALA A 76 1.16 -6.72 -4.44
N LEU A 77 0.93 -7.81 -3.72
CA LEU A 77 1.38 -7.99 -2.34
C LEU A 77 2.83 -8.54 -2.24
N LYS A 78 3.46 -8.87 -3.36
CA LYS A 78 4.83 -9.38 -3.40
C LYS A 78 5.84 -8.24 -3.24
N ASN A 79 6.89 -8.48 -2.45
CA ASN A 79 8.00 -7.54 -2.23
C ASN A 79 7.54 -6.12 -1.80
N PRO A 80 6.77 -5.99 -0.69
CA PRO A 80 6.35 -4.67 -0.21
C PRO A 80 7.57 -3.80 0.14
N PRO A 81 7.56 -2.49 -0.21
CA PRO A 81 8.64 -1.57 0.09
C PRO A 81 8.61 -1.10 1.57
N ILE A 82 8.84 -2.04 2.50
CA ILE A 82 8.77 -1.82 3.95
C ILE A 82 9.92 -0.93 4.43
N ASN A 83 11.14 -1.22 3.94
CA ASN A 83 12.39 -0.67 4.48
C ASN A 83 13.00 0.43 3.61
N THR A 84 12.32 0.83 2.53
CA THR A 84 12.81 1.92 1.67
C THR A 84 12.50 3.28 2.31
N LYS A 85 13.43 4.22 2.16
CA LYS A 85 13.19 5.65 2.46
C LYS A 85 12.56 6.39 1.28
N ASN A 86 12.52 5.76 0.11
CA ASN A 86 12.02 6.38 -1.09
C ASN A 86 10.47 6.39 -1.09
N GLN A 87 9.90 7.56 -0.77
CA GLN A 87 8.46 7.75 -0.73
C GLN A 87 7.80 7.41 -2.08
N ALA A 88 8.45 7.73 -3.20
CA ALA A 88 7.88 7.45 -4.53
C ALA A 88 7.70 5.94 -4.81
N VAL A 89 8.52 5.09 -4.20
CA VAL A 89 8.38 3.63 -4.33
C VAL A 89 7.22 3.13 -3.48
N LYS A 90 7.04 3.68 -2.27
CA LYS A 90 5.89 3.37 -1.40
C LYS A 90 4.57 3.78 -2.06
N ASP A 91 4.52 5.00 -2.58
CA ASP A 91 3.33 5.53 -3.26
C ASP A 91 2.99 4.71 -4.52
N ARG A 92 4.00 4.26 -5.26
CA ARG A 92 3.80 3.38 -6.41
C ARG A 92 3.22 2.03 -6.00
N ALA A 93 3.81 1.38 -5.00
CA ALA A 93 3.32 0.09 -4.49
C ALA A 93 1.88 0.20 -3.98
N GLU A 94 1.57 1.27 -3.24
CA GLU A 94 0.22 1.58 -2.79
C GLU A 94 -0.75 1.72 -3.96
N SER A 95 -0.41 2.53 -4.97
CA SER A 95 -1.24 2.74 -6.16
C SER A 95 -1.55 1.41 -6.89
N ILE A 96 -0.55 0.54 -7.02
CA ILE A 96 -0.70 -0.79 -7.62
C ILE A 96 -1.68 -1.64 -6.83
N VAL A 97 -1.51 -1.73 -5.50
CA VAL A 97 -2.39 -2.52 -4.64
C VAL A 97 -3.82 -1.97 -4.69
N LEU A 98 -4.01 -0.65 -4.53
CA LEU A 98 -5.33 -0.03 -4.58
C LEU A 98 -6.04 -0.25 -5.92
N LYS A 99 -5.31 -0.14 -7.04
CA LYS A 99 -5.85 -0.43 -8.37
C LYS A 99 -6.39 -1.85 -8.47
N VAL A 100 -5.68 -2.83 -7.90
CA VAL A 100 -6.14 -4.21 -7.82
C VAL A 100 -7.39 -4.30 -6.94
N LEU A 101 -7.35 -3.80 -5.71
CA LEU A 101 -8.46 -3.89 -4.76
C LEU A 101 -9.77 -3.28 -5.30
N ILE A 102 -9.70 -2.14 -5.98
CA ILE A 102 -10.86 -1.46 -6.59
C ILE A 102 -11.40 -2.25 -7.80
N SER A 103 -10.54 -2.98 -8.51
CA SER A 103 -10.93 -3.78 -9.68
C SER A 103 -11.58 -5.12 -9.30
N PHE A 104 -11.53 -5.52 -8.03
CA PHE A 104 -12.15 -6.77 -7.55
C PHE A 104 -13.68 -6.66 -7.47
N LYS A 105 -14.35 -7.77 -7.76
CA LYS A 105 -15.79 -7.91 -7.52
C LYS A 105 -16.03 -8.36 -6.08
N ALA A 106 -17.06 -7.80 -5.43
CA ALA A 106 -17.41 -8.10 -4.05
C ALA A 106 -17.53 -9.60 -3.73
N ASN A 107 -18.07 -10.40 -4.67
CA ASN A 107 -18.25 -11.84 -4.50
C ASN A 107 -16.94 -12.66 -4.49
N ASP A 108 -15.85 -12.10 -5.01
CA ASP A 108 -14.55 -12.78 -5.10
C ASP A 108 -13.58 -12.37 -3.97
N ILE A 109 -13.89 -11.30 -3.23
CA ILE A 109 -13.05 -10.76 -2.15
C ILE A 109 -12.81 -11.82 -1.06
N GLU A 110 -13.86 -12.50 -0.61
CA GLU A 110 -13.76 -13.47 0.49
C GLU A 110 -12.82 -14.63 0.15
N LYS A 111 -12.92 -15.14 -1.09
CA LYS A 111 -12.02 -16.19 -1.59
C LYS A 111 -10.58 -15.69 -1.72
N ALA A 112 -10.40 -14.44 -2.11
CA ALA A 112 -9.08 -13.80 -2.19
C ALA A 112 -8.40 -13.73 -0.82
N VAL A 113 -9.12 -13.26 0.20
CA VAL A 113 -8.60 -13.18 1.57
C VAL A 113 -8.26 -14.57 2.12
N GLN A 114 -9.12 -15.57 1.92
CA GLN A 114 -8.86 -16.94 2.36
C GLN A 114 -7.64 -17.61 1.70
N SER A 115 -7.21 -17.11 0.54
CA SER A 115 -6.03 -17.63 -0.16
C SER A 115 -4.71 -17.06 0.35
N LEU A 116 -4.75 -16.01 1.17
CA LEU A 116 -3.57 -15.38 1.73
C LEU A 116 -3.16 -16.07 3.04
N ASP A 117 -1.85 -16.16 3.28
CA ASP A 117 -1.33 -16.55 4.58
C ASP A 117 -1.41 -15.38 5.58
N LYS A 118 -1.13 -15.66 6.86
CA LYS A 118 -1.21 -14.65 7.94
C LYS A 118 -0.40 -13.38 7.66
N ASN A 119 0.77 -13.50 7.03
CA ASN A 119 1.60 -12.33 6.70
C ASN A 119 0.99 -11.56 5.52
N GLY A 120 0.44 -12.26 4.53
CA GLY A 120 -0.29 -11.66 3.41
C GLY A 120 -1.54 -10.89 3.86
N VAL A 121 -2.30 -11.44 4.82
CA VAL A 121 -3.48 -10.80 5.42
C VAL A 121 -3.08 -9.55 6.23
N ASP A 122 -2.01 -9.62 7.03
CA ASP A 122 -1.49 -8.45 7.76
C ASP A 122 -1.00 -7.34 6.81
N LEU A 123 -0.29 -7.72 5.76
CA LEU A 123 0.18 -6.78 4.75
C LEU A 123 -1.00 -6.13 3.99
N LEU A 124 -1.99 -6.92 3.61
CA LEU A 124 -3.22 -6.42 3.00
C LEU A 124 -3.92 -5.41 3.93
N MET A 125 -3.99 -5.70 5.24
CA MET A 125 -4.57 -4.79 6.22
C MET A 125 -3.83 -3.44 6.27
N LYS A 126 -2.48 -3.46 6.21
CA LYS A 126 -1.66 -2.24 6.14
C LYS A 126 -1.98 -1.41 4.90
N TYR A 127 -2.10 -2.03 3.73
CA TYR A 127 -2.47 -1.32 2.50
C TYR A 127 -3.90 -0.78 2.52
N ILE A 128 -4.84 -1.47 3.17
CA ILE A 128 -6.22 -0.96 3.36
C ILE A 128 -6.20 0.32 4.19
N TYR A 129 -5.49 0.33 5.33
CA TYR A 129 -5.35 1.54 6.14
C TYR A 129 -4.65 2.66 5.40
N LYS A 130 -3.59 2.33 4.65
CA LYS A 130 -2.90 3.30 3.81
C LYS A 130 -3.83 3.91 2.76
N GLY A 131 -4.66 3.10 2.11
CA GLY A 131 -5.67 3.57 1.16
C GLY A 131 -6.72 4.52 1.78
N PHE A 132 -7.01 4.39 3.07
CA PHE A 132 -7.89 5.34 3.76
C PHE A 132 -7.24 6.71 4.03
N GLU A 133 -5.90 6.84 3.95
CA GLU A 133 -5.23 8.14 4.05
C GLU A 133 -5.50 9.02 2.80
N SER A 134 -5.71 8.39 1.64
CA SER A 134 -5.95 9.06 0.36
C SER A 134 -7.30 8.66 -0.25
N PRO A 135 -8.42 9.06 0.35
CA PRO A 135 -9.75 8.68 -0.14
C PRO A 135 -9.97 9.25 -1.55
N SER A 136 -10.27 8.35 -2.48
CA SER A 136 -10.70 8.68 -3.84
C SER A 136 -12.16 8.26 -4.05
N ASP A 137 -12.82 8.83 -5.05
CA ASP A 137 -14.22 8.53 -5.36
C ASP A 137 -14.39 7.02 -5.58
N ASN A 138 -15.39 6.40 -4.96
CA ASN A 138 -15.69 4.95 -4.90
C ASN A 138 -14.70 4.00 -4.18
N SER A 139 -13.46 4.39 -3.89
CA SER A 139 -12.46 3.47 -3.31
C SER A 139 -12.76 3.10 -1.86
N SER A 140 -13.25 4.05 -1.06
CA SER A 140 -13.52 3.84 0.37
C SER A 140 -14.59 2.76 0.64
N ALA A 141 -15.61 2.67 -0.21
CA ALA A 141 -16.65 1.65 -0.07
C ALA A 141 -16.09 0.23 -0.32
N VAL A 142 -15.25 0.07 -1.35
CA VAL A 142 -14.59 -1.20 -1.66
C VAL A 142 -13.61 -1.57 -0.55
N LEU A 143 -12.80 -0.61 -0.07
CA LEU A 143 -11.86 -0.83 1.03
C LEU A 143 -12.55 -1.29 2.32
N LEU A 144 -13.75 -0.79 2.62
CA LEU A 144 -14.54 -1.27 3.76
C LEU A 144 -15.01 -2.72 3.58
N GLN A 145 -15.37 -3.13 2.37
CA GLN A 145 -15.70 -4.54 2.07
C GLN A 145 -14.49 -5.45 2.28
N TRP A 146 -13.32 -5.04 1.80
CA TRP A 146 -12.06 -5.77 2.05
C TRP A 146 -11.75 -5.86 3.54
N HIS A 147 -11.85 -4.75 4.25
CA HIS A 147 -11.60 -4.66 5.68
C HIS A 147 -12.51 -5.57 6.50
N GLU A 148 -13.80 -5.65 6.16
CA GLU A 148 -14.74 -6.59 6.77
C GLU A 148 -14.25 -8.03 6.61
N LYS A 149 -13.84 -8.42 5.40
CA LYS A 149 -13.42 -9.81 5.11
C LYS A 149 -12.06 -10.18 5.68
N VAL A 150 -11.14 -9.23 5.81
CA VAL A 150 -9.81 -9.43 6.41
C VAL A 150 -9.88 -9.65 7.93
N ARG A 151 -10.93 -9.13 8.58
CA ARG A 151 -11.15 -9.30 10.03
C ARG A 151 -11.87 -10.60 10.42
N LEU A 152 -12.43 -11.32 9.45
CA LEU A 152 -13.17 -12.57 9.65
C LEU A 152 -12.27 -13.78 9.46
#